data_AF-A0A1Q4FIK5-F1
#
_entry.id   AF-A0A1Q4FIK5-F1
#
_cell.length_a   1.000
_cell.length_b   1.000
_cell.length_c   1.000
_cell.angle_alpha   90.00
_cell.angle_beta   90.00
_cell.angle_gamma   90.00
#
_symmetry.space_group_name_H-M   'P 1'
#
loop_
_entity.id
_entity.type
_entity.pdbx_description
1 polymer ?
#
loop_
_entity_poly.entity_id
_entity_poly.type
_entity_poly.pdbx_seq_one_letter_code
_entity_poly.pdbx_strand_id
1 'polypeptide(L)'
;MGLAQFMAPTWRDVKVELNLPADATPFQPEHAIRAGAYYLGKLRRAWGKVERTEADRRRLAQASYNAGLGNIMKAQQLAGGAADYASIIAQLHRVTGDANAAETRGYVQRIERIYNELSGAAAA
;
A
#
# COMPACT_ATOMS: atom_id res chain seq x y z
N MET A 1 5.94 1.96 11.69
CA MET A 1 5.90 1.71 13.15
C MET A 1 4.97 0.57 13.50
N GLY A 2 5.34 -0.25 14.48
CA GLY A 2 4.50 -1.35 14.97
C GLY A 2 4.32 -2.48 13.96
N LEU A 3 3.42 -3.42 14.26
CA LEU A 3 3.27 -4.66 13.48
C LEU A 3 2.90 -4.40 12.01
N ALA A 4 1.99 -3.46 11.77
CA ALA A 4 1.54 -3.08 10.42
C ALA A 4 2.38 -1.96 9.78
N GLN A 5 3.48 -1.54 10.42
CA GLN A 5 4.42 -0.54 9.90
C GLN A 5 3.80 0.81 9.48
N PHE A 6 2.79 1.29 10.21
CA PHE A 6 2.18 2.60 9.97
C PHE A 6 3.19 3.76 10.02
N MET A 7 3.03 4.73 9.12
CA MET A 7 3.56 6.08 9.30
C MET A 7 2.81 6.79 10.43
N ALA A 8 3.50 7.63 11.21
CA ALA A 8 2.90 8.27 12.39
C ALA A 8 1.66 9.12 12.05
N PRO A 9 1.62 9.93 10.98
CA PRO A 9 0.41 10.65 10.58
C PRO A 9 -0.73 9.69 10.23
N THR A 10 -0.46 8.66 9.42
CA THR A 10 -1.46 7.67 9.00
C THR A 10 -2.09 6.94 10.18
N TRP A 11 -1.30 6.59 11.21
CA TRP A 11 -1.84 5.97 12.41
C TRP A 11 -2.85 6.89 13.12
N ARG A 12 -2.54 8.19 13.26
CA ARG A 12 -3.44 9.15 13.90
C ARG A 12 -4.78 9.22 13.17
N ASP A 13 -4.75 9.30 11.84
CA ASP A 13 -5.96 9.35 11.02
C ASP A 13 -6.78 8.06 11.13
N VAL A 14 -6.14 6.91 10.93
CA VAL A 14 -6.82 5.60 10.95
C VAL A 14 -7.40 5.28 12.34
N LYS A 15 -6.72 5.70 13.41
CA LYS A 15 -7.20 5.56 14.78
C LYS A 15 -8.54 6.28 14.98
N VAL A 16 -8.67 7.50 14.48
CA VAL A 16 -9.91 8.28 14.52
C VAL A 16 -10.97 7.66 13.61
N GLU A 17 -10.63 7.29 12.38
CA GLU A 17 -11.56 6.71 11.41
C GLU A 17 -12.20 5.40 11.89
N LEU A 18 -11.47 4.60 12.67
CA LEU A 18 -11.96 3.35 13.25
C LEU A 18 -12.55 3.49 14.66
N ASN A 19 -12.58 4.72 15.21
CA ASN A 19 -13.00 4.98 16.58
C ASN A 19 -12.30 4.06 17.59
N LEU A 20 -10.98 3.90 17.45
CA LEU A 20 -10.19 3.05 18.36
C LEU A 20 -10.02 3.74 19.73
N PRO A 21 -9.82 2.96 20.81
CA PRO A 21 -9.57 3.49 22.14
C PRO A 21 -8.47 4.57 22.19
N ALA A 22 -8.59 5.52 23.12
CA ALA A 22 -7.65 6.63 23.26
C ALA A 22 -6.21 6.16 23.55
N ASP A 23 -6.04 5.01 24.18
CA ASP A 23 -4.76 4.35 24.48
C ASP A 23 -4.30 3.37 23.40
N ALA A 24 -5.08 3.14 22.33
CA ALA A 24 -4.69 2.25 21.24
C ALA A 24 -3.39 2.71 20.56
N THR A 25 -2.47 1.77 20.35
CA THR A 25 -1.16 1.99 19.73
C THR A 25 -0.92 1.04 18.54
N PRO A 26 -0.02 1.38 17.58
CA PRO A 26 0.30 0.49 16.47
C PRO A 26 1.15 -0.72 16.89
N PHE A 27 1.56 -0.79 18.15
CA PHE A 27 2.34 -1.90 18.72
C PHE A 27 1.48 -2.99 19.33
N GLN A 28 0.18 -2.73 19.55
CA GLN A 28 -0.79 -3.74 19.99
C GLN A 28 -1.31 -4.51 18.77
N PRO A 29 -1.10 -5.85 18.69
CA PRO A 29 -1.42 -6.62 17.49
C PRO A 29 -2.88 -6.51 17.05
N GLU A 30 -3.83 -6.56 17.98
CA GLU A 30 -5.26 -6.48 17.68
C GLU A 30 -5.63 -5.19 16.93
N HIS A 31 -5.18 -4.05 17.45
CA HIS A 31 -5.44 -2.76 16.83
C HIS A 31 -4.64 -2.58 15.53
N ALA A 32 -3.37 -3.01 15.52
CA ALA A 32 -2.49 -2.88 14.36
C ALA A 32 -2.99 -3.68 13.15
N ILE A 33 -3.43 -4.93 13.35
CA ILE A 33 -3.94 -5.80 12.28
C ILE A 33 -5.25 -5.23 11.73
N ARG A 34 -6.20 -4.88 12.61
CA ARG A 34 -7.49 -4.32 12.21
C ARG A 34 -7.31 -3.00 11.44
N ALA A 35 -6.51 -2.09 11.97
CA ALA A 35 -6.18 -0.82 11.34
C ALA A 35 -5.47 -1.04 9.99
N GLY A 36 -4.50 -1.95 9.94
CA GLY A 36 -3.74 -2.26 8.73
C GLY A 36 -4.63 -2.77 7.60
N ALA A 37 -5.51 -3.73 7.91
CA ALA A 37 -6.47 -4.27 6.96
C ALA A 37 -7.47 -3.20 6.47
N TYR A 38 -8.00 -2.38 7.39
CA TYR A 38 -8.88 -1.26 7.04
C TYR A 38 -8.20 -0.28 6.08
N TYR A 39 -6.99 0.16 6.43
CA TYR A 39 -6.27 1.17 5.65
C TYR A 39 -5.87 0.65 4.27
N LEU A 40 -5.35 -0.58 4.18
CA LEU A 40 -5.05 -1.21 2.88
C LEU A 40 -6.32 -1.38 2.03
N GLY A 41 -7.44 -1.73 2.64
CA GLY A 41 -8.75 -1.79 1.98
C GLY A 41 -9.20 -0.44 1.43
N LYS A 42 -9.01 0.65 2.20
CA LYS A 42 -9.25 2.03 1.76
C LYS A 42 -8.39 2.40 0.55
N LEU A 43 -7.10 2.09 0.59
CA LEU A 43 -6.18 2.31 -0.54
C LEU A 43 -6.60 1.51 -1.78
N ARG A 44 -6.96 0.23 -1.64
CA ARG A 44 -7.42 -0.61 -2.75
C ARG A 44 -8.73 -0.13 -3.38
N ARG A 45 -9.61 0.50 -2.60
CA ARG A 45 -10.82 1.16 -3.12
C ARG A 45 -10.49 2.42 -3.92
N ALA A 46 -9.48 3.19 -3.53
CA ALA A 46 -9.05 4.37 -4.28
C ALA A 46 -8.64 4.04 -5.73
N TRP A 47 -8.11 2.83 -5.95
CA TRP A 47 -7.73 2.31 -7.28
C TRP A 47 -8.86 1.63 -8.06
N GLY A 48 -10.11 1.70 -7.59
CA GLY A 48 -11.26 1.02 -8.21
C GLY A 48 -12.03 1.83 -9.26
N LYS A 49 -11.69 3.10 -9.50
CA LYS A 49 -12.44 3.97 -10.44
C LYS A 49 -12.17 3.70 -11.92
N VAL A 50 -11.02 3.10 -12.24
CA VAL A 50 -10.64 2.72 -13.62
C VAL A 50 -10.46 1.23 -13.63
N GLU A 51 -10.92 0.58 -14.70
CA GLU A 51 -10.78 -0.86 -14.90
C GLU A 51 -9.30 -1.26 -14.80
N ARG A 52 -9.01 -2.23 -13.94
CA ARG A 52 -7.66 -2.72 -13.64
C ARG A 52 -7.77 -4.18 -13.27
N THR A 53 -6.72 -4.95 -13.56
CA THR A 53 -6.63 -6.30 -13.00
C THR A 53 -6.62 -6.24 -11.47
N GLU A 54 -7.13 -7.27 -10.83
CA GLU A 54 -7.10 -7.35 -9.37
C GLU A 54 -5.68 -7.39 -8.80
N ALA A 55 -4.73 -7.94 -9.57
CA ALA A 55 -3.32 -7.90 -9.25
C ALA A 55 -2.78 -6.46 -9.24
N ASP A 56 -3.10 -5.64 -10.25
CA ASP A 56 -2.67 -4.24 -10.31
C ASP A 56 -3.27 -3.42 -9.17
N ARG A 57 -4.58 -3.57 -8.91
CA ARG A 57 -5.23 -2.86 -7.80
C ARG A 57 -4.58 -3.17 -6.46
N ARG A 58 -4.26 -4.45 -6.22
CA ARG A 58 -3.60 -4.91 -5.00
C ARG A 58 -2.18 -4.35 -4.88
N ARG A 59 -1.38 -4.43 -5.94
CA ARG A 59 0.00 -3.90 -5.95
C ARG A 59 0.05 -2.38 -5.81
N LEU A 60 -0.86 -1.65 -6.45
CA LEU A 60 -0.99 -0.20 -6.30
C LEU A 60 -1.40 0.19 -4.88
N ALA A 61 -2.28 -0.58 -4.23
CA ALA A 61 -2.63 -0.37 -2.83
C ALA A 61 -1.42 -0.60 -1.90
N GLN A 62 -0.65 -1.67 -2.10
CA GLN A 62 0.58 -1.94 -1.35
C GLN A 62 1.63 -0.86 -1.56
N ALA A 63 1.86 -0.41 -2.80
CA ALA A 63 2.76 0.69 -3.11
C ALA A 63 2.31 2.00 -2.44
N SER A 64 1.00 2.27 -2.45
CA SER A 64 0.41 3.43 -1.77
C SER A 64 0.55 3.35 -0.25
N TYR A 65 0.61 2.15 0.33
CA TYR A 65 0.82 1.95 1.76
C TYR A 65 2.24 2.36 2.16
N ASN A 66 3.26 1.98 1.37
CA ASN A 66 4.66 2.31 1.65
C ASN A 66 5.04 3.75 1.25
N ALA A 67 4.64 4.20 0.06
CA ALA A 67 5.07 5.50 -0.49
C ALA A 67 4.03 6.63 -0.33
N GLY A 68 2.82 6.32 0.13
CA GLY A 68 1.70 7.26 0.19
C GLY A 68 0.92 7.36 -1.14
N LEU A 69 -0.41 7.38 -1.05
CA LEU A 69 -1.32 7.42 -2.21
C LEU A 69 -1.04 8.60 -3.17
N GLY A 70 -0.81 9.79 -2.61
CA GLY A 70 -0.55 10.99 -3.42
C GLY A 70 0.71 10.88 -4.28
N ASN A 71 1.75 10.18 -3.80
CA ASN A 71 2.97 9.96 -4.57
C ASN A 71 2.73 8.98 -5.72
N ILE A 72 1.97 7.92 -5.49
CA ILE A 72 1.62 6.96 -6.54
C ILE A 72 0.72 7.62 -7.60
N MET A 73 -0.22 8.50 -7.20
CA MET A 73 -1.04 9.27 -8.16
C MET A 73 -0.19 10.24 -9.00
N LYS A 74 0.80 10.93 -8.42
CA LYS A 74 1.75 11.75 -9.18
C LYS A 74 2.58 10.90 -10.16
N ALA A 75 3.02 9.71 -9.74
CA ALA A 75 3.71 8.79 -10.62
C ALA A 75 2.81 8.32 -11.78
N GLN A 76 1.51 8.12 -11.54
CA GLN A 76 0.55 7.81 -12.59
C GLN A 76 0.41 8.95 -13.61
N GLN A 77 0.38 10.21 -13.15
CA GLN A 77 0.37 11.37 -14.04
C GLN A 77 1.63 11.40 -14.93
N LEU A 78 2.80 11.14 -14.35
CA LEU A 78 4.06 11.05 -15.11
C LEU A 78 4.10 9.86 -16.08
N ALA A 79 3.31 8.82 -15.83
CA ALA A 79 3.12 7.68 -16.71
C ALA A 79 2.04 7.90 -17.79
N GLY A 80 1.65 9.16 -18.04
CA GLY A 80 0.63 9.49 -19.04
C GLY A 80 -0.77 9.02 -18.68
N GLY A 81 -1.07 8.82 -17.39
CA GLY A 81 -2.37 8.33 -16.94
C GLY A 81 -2.55 6.82 -17.03
N ALA A 82 -1.46 6.05 -17.19
CA ALA A 82 -1.49 4.59 -17.26
C ALA A 82 -2.36 3.95 -16.15
N ALA A 83 -2.98 2.82 -16.45
CA ALA A 83 -3.84 2.11 -15.51
C ALA A 83 -3.10 1.02 -14.72
N ASP A 84 -2.04 0.43 -15.29
CA ASP A 84 -1.35 -0.74 -14.74
C ASP A 84 -0.26 -0.36 -13.71
N TYR A 85 0.07 -1.31 -12.83
CA TYR A 85 1.08 -1.10 -11.79
C TYR A 85 2.47 -0.84 -12.37
N ALA A 86 2.86 -1.58 -13.42
CA ALA A 86 4.23 -1.58 -13.94
C ALA A 86 4.61 -0.21 -14.53
N SER A 87 3.74 0.36 -15.36
CA SER A 87 3.92 1.68 -15.96
C SER A 87 3.99 2.79 -14.90
N ILE A 88 3.11 2.72 -13.88
CA ILE A 88 3.08 3.71 -12.79
C ILE A 88 4.35 3.63 -11.94
N ILE A 89 4.74 2.43 -11.50
CA ILE A 89 5.87 2.25 -10.57
C ILE A 89 7.23 2.52 -11.23
N ALA A 90 7.32 2.41 -12.55
CA ALA A 90 8.49 2.83 -13.32
C ALA A 90 8.78 4.31 -13.10
N GLN A 91 7.74 5.16 -12.99
CA GLN A 91 7.87 6.60 -12.83
C GLN A 91 8.07 7.07 -11.37
N LEU A 92 7.90 6.19 -10.38
CA LEU A 92 7.91 6.57 -8.96
C LEU A 92 9.21 7.27 -8.52
N HIS A 93 10.35 6.87 -9.07
CA HIS A 93 11.66 7.47 -8.75
C HIS A 93 11.71 8.98 -9.03
N ARG A 94 10.94 9.47 -10.00
CA ARG A 94 10.84 10.89 -10.33
C ARG A 94 10.04 11.69 -9.29
N VAL A 95 9.31 11.01 -8.40
CA VAL A 95 8.47 11.61 -7.35
C VAL A 95 9.12 11.49 -5.98
N THR A 96 9.70 10.33 -5.67
CA THR A 96 10.21 10.02 -4.32
C THR A 96 11.73 9.87 -4.26
N GLY A 97 12.44 9.95 -5.40
CA GLY A 97 13.86 9.63 -5.51
C GLY A 97 14.12 8.13 -5.69
N ASP A 98 15.29 7.78 -6.21
CA ASP A 98 15.64 6.40 -6.58
C ASP A 98 15.61 5.43 -5.40
N ALA A 99 16.19 5.83 -4.26
CA ALA A 99 16.26 4.98 -3.07
C ALA A 99 14.86 4.61 -2.55
N ASN A 100 13.97 5.60 -2.40
CA ASN A 100 12.61 5.36 -1.92
C ASN A 100 11.79 4.56 -2.93
N ALA A 101 11.93 4.81 -4.23
CA ALA A 101 11.26 4.02 -5.25
C ALA A 101 11.74 2.56 -5.28
N ALA A 102 13.03 2.32 -5.06
CA ALA A 102 13.58 0.97 -4.93
C ALA A 102 13.02 0.26 -3.68
N GLU A 103 12.92 0.95 -2.55
CA GLU A 103 12.29 0.42 -1.34
C GLU A 103 10.83 0.03 -1.59
N THR A 104 10.03 0.89 -2.22
CA THR A 104 8.62 0.61 -2.52
C THR A 104 8.45 -0.59 -3.45
N ARG A 105 9.27 -0.71 -4.49
CA ARG A 105 9.25 -1.88 -5.39
C ARG A 105 9.58 -3.17 -4.63
N GLY A 106 10.63 -3.14 -3.80
CA GLY A 106 11.00 -4.27 -2.95
C GLY A 106 9.91 -4.63 -1.93
N TYR A 107 9.24 -3.62 -1.36
CA TYR A 107 8.12 -3.80 -0.43
C TYR A 107 6.97 -4.58 -1.08
N VAL A 108 6.54 -4.15 -2.28
CA VAL A 108 5.49 -4.85 -3.05
C VAL A 108 5.93 -6.27 -3.41
N GLN A 109 7.14 -6.44 -3.95
CA GLN A 109 7.64 -7.77 -4.34
C GLN A 109 7.64 -8.77 -3.18
N ARG A 110 8.09 -8.35 -1.99
CA ARG A 110 8.11 -9.22 -0.80
C ARG A 110 6.71 -9.64 -0.36
N ILE A 111 5.74 -8.72 -0.38
CA ILE A 111 4.35 -9.02 -0.02
C ILE A 111 3.72 -9.96 -1.03
N GLU A 112 3.91 -9.72 -2.33
CA GLU A 112 3.39 -10.60 -3.38
C GLU A 112 3.94 -12.02 -3.26
N ARG A 113 5.24 -12.18 -2.95
CA ARG A 113 5.85 -13.49 -2.70
C ARG A 113 5.16 -14.21 -1.53
N ILE A 114 5.06 -13.57 -0.37
CA ILE A 114 4.43 -14.16 0.83
C ILE A 114 2.95 -14.47 0.56
N TYR A 115 2.24 -13.59 -0.12
CA TYR A 115 0.85 -13.82 -0.50
C TYR A 115 0.68 -15.07 -1.36
N ASN A 116 1.55 -15.26 -2.36
CA ASN A 116 1.49 -16.44 -3.22
C ASN A 116 1.82 -17.73 -2.45
N GLU A 117 2.81 -17.70 -1.55
CA GLU A 117 3.17 -18.80 -0.66
C GLU A 117 1.98 -19.22 0.23
N LEU A 118 1.31 -18.24 0.86
CA LEU A 118 0.18 -18.49 1.75
C LEU A 118 -1.11 -18.87 1.01
N SER A 119 -1.28 -18.42 -0.24
CA SER A 119 -2.48 -18.70 -1.03
C SER A 119 -2.41 -20.05 -1.77
N GLY A 120 -1.34 -20.83 -1.60
CA GLY A 120 -1.13 -22.10 -2.30
C GLY A 120 -0.79 -21.95 -3.79
N ALA A 121 -0.60 -20.72 -4.28
CA ALA A 121 -0.22 -20.44 -5.67
C ALA A 121 1.25 -20.79 -5.97
N ALA A 122 2.03 -21.16 -4.94
CA ALA A 122 3.42 -21.62 -5.07
C ALA A 122 3.56 -23.15 -5.15
N ALA A 123 2.46 -23.91 -5.22
CA ALA A 123 2.47 -25.39 -5.24
C ALA A 123 1.83 -26.00 -6.51
N ALA A 124 1.90 -25.31 -7.65
CA ALA A 124 1.48 -25.85 -8.96
C ALA A 124 2.56 -25.61 -10.01
#